data_AF-A0A3M1ITE5-F1
#
_entry.id   AF-A0A3M1ITE5-F1
#
_cell.length_a   1.000
_cell.length_b   1.000
_cell.length_c   1.000
_cell.angle_alpha   90.00
_cell.angle_beta   90.00
_cell.angle_gamma   90.00
#
_symmetry.space_group_name_H-M   'P 1'
#
loop_
_entity.id
_entity.type
_entity.pdbx_description
1 polymer ?
#
loop_
_entity_poly.entity_id
_entity_poly.type
_entity_poly.pdbx_seq_one_letter_code
_entity_poly.pdbx_strand_id
1 'polypeptide(L)'
;IAPEGPVYQAGTLSANPVAMAAGYAALEQCLEAGFYDKLAAKTASFVRGIQQYCDQRGYALTIPHIGSIFWLAFSRERIQRADQIEAASMEYFKVLHHELLQRGVYLGPSGYEVGFVSAAHTEADLAEAQEKICAALDVAFASVQATA
;
A
#
# COMPACT_ATOMS: atom_id res chain seq x y z
N ILE A 1 17.56 -21.10 -29.96
CA ILE A 1 17.87 -19.88 -30.74
C ILE A 1 18.83 -19.08 -29.88
N ALA A 2 20.04 -18.78 -30.38
CA ALA A 2 20.95 -17.88 -29.69
C ALA A 2 20.58 -16.43 -30.05
N PRO A 3 20.65 -15.48 -29.09
CA PRO A 3 20.40 -14.07 -29.36
C PRO A 3 21.42 -13.49 -30.36
N GLU A 4 20.99 -12.57 -31.22
CA GLU A 4 21.88 -11.83 -32.12
C GLU A 4 22.57 -10.68 -31.37
N GLY A 5 23.86 -10.46 -31.68
CA GLY A 5 24.67 -9.40 -31.07
C GLY A 5 25.61 -9.87 -29.96
N PRO A 6 26.40 -8.94 -29.37
CA PRO A 6 27.46 -9.29 -28.41
C PRO A 6 26.94 -9.57 -26.99
N VAL A 7 25.65 -9.35 -26.72
CA VAL A 7 25.05 -9.52 -25.39
C VAL A 7 24.12 -10.72 -25.41
N TYR A 8 24.41 -11.70 -24.55
CA TYR A 8 23.58 -12.88 -24.39
C TYR A 8 22.48 -12.64 -23.35
N GLN A 9 21.22 -12.63 -23.80
CA GLN A 9 20.04 -12.70 -22.93
C GLN A 9 19.11 -13.78 -23.45
N ALA A 10 18.66 -14.66 -22.55
CA ALA A 10 17.71 -15.72 -22.87
C ALA A 10 16.85 -16.01 -21.63
N GLY A 11 15.60 -16.42 -21.86
CA GLY A 11 14.70 -16.86 -20.80
C GLY A 11 13.55 -17.67 -21.41
N THR A 12 13.38 -18.92 -20.98
CA THR A 12 12.41 -19.87 -21.57
C THR A 12 10.98 -19.35 -21.58
N LEU A 13 10.61 -18.54 -20.57
CA LEU A 13 9.26 -17.99 -20.44
C LEU A 13 9.16 -16.51 -20.87
N SER A 14 10.26 -15.91 -21.32
CA SER A 14 10.23 -14.57 -21.90
C SER A 14 9.36 -14.59 -23.16
N ALA A 15 8.45 -13.61 -23.29
CA ALA A 15 7.49 -13.51 -24.39
C ALA A 15 6.53 -14.71 -24.56
N ASN A 16 6.25 -15.48 -23.50
CA ASN A 16 5.22 -16.52 -23.59
C ASN A 16 3.83 -15.90 -23.93
N PRO A 17 2.98 -16.57 -24.73
CA PRO A 17 1.74 -15.98 -25.22
C PRO A 17 0.76 -15.52 -24.13
N VAL A 18 0.73 -16.20 -22.99
CA VAL A 18 -0.18 -15.86 -21.87
C VAL A 18 0.23 -14.52 -21.26
N ALA A 19 1.52 -14.33 -20.96
CA ALA A 19 2.01 -13.06 -20.43
C ALA A 19 1.86 -11.91 -21.44
N MET A 20 2.07 -12.18 -22.73
CA MET A 20 1.93 -11.15 -23.77
C MET A 20 0.47 -10.70 -23.92
N ALA A 21 -0.48 -11.64 -23.98
CA ALA A 21 -1.90 -11.31 -24.10
C ALA A 21 -2.43 -10.59 -22.85
N ALA A 22 -2.10 -11.09 -21.65
CA ALA A 22 -2.53 -10.47 -20.39
C ALA A 22 -1.90 -9.08 -20.19
N GLY A 23 -0.61 -8.94 -20.51
CA GLY A 23 0.09 -7.65 -20.44
C GLY A 23 -0.48 -6.62 -21.41
N TYR A 24 -0.76 -7.02 -22.65
CA TYR A 24 -1.39 -6.14 -23.64
C TYR A 24 -2.75 -5.62 -23.18
N ALA A 25 -3.64 -6.52 -22.74
CA ALA A 25 -4.96 -6.15 -22.25
C ALA A 25 -4.89 -5.25 -20.99
N ALA A 26 -3.98 -5.55 -20.05
CA ALA A 26 -3.77 -4.72 -18.87
C ALA A 26 -3.29 -3.31 -19.23
N LEU A 27 -2.40 -3.18 -20.23
CA LEU A 27 -1.94 -1.88 -20.71
C LEU A 27 -3.05 -1.09 -21.40
N GLU A 28 -3.92 -1.74 -22.20
CA GLU A 28 -5.08 -1.07 -22.80
C GLU A 28 -5.99 -0.44 -21.73
N GLN A 29 -6.25 -1.16 -20.63
CA GLN A 29 -7.01 -0.64 -19.50
C GLN A 29 -6.30 0.53 -18.80
N CYS A 30 -5.00 0.43 -18.59
CA CYS A 30 -4.19 1.52 -18.00
C CYS A 30 -4.12 2.78 -18.89
N LEU A 31 -4.27 2.62 -20.20
CA LEU A 31 -4.23 3.71 -21.18
C LEU A 31 -5.58 4.42 -21.36
N GLU A 32 -6.65 3.94 -20.73
CA GLU A 32 -7.93 4.64 -20.74
C GLU A 32 -7.80 6.07 -20.22
N ALA A 33 -8.49 7.02 -20.87
CA ALA A 33 -8.41 8.43 -20.51
C ALA A 33 -8.83 8.66 -19.06
N GLY A 34 -7.95 9.31 -18.29
CA GLY A 34 -8.16 9.62 -16.87
C GLY A 34 -8.04 8.42 -15.93
N PHE A 35 -7.54 7.26 -16.38
CA PHE A 35 -7.34 6.08 -15.52
C PHE A 35 -6.51 6.43 -14.27
N TYR A 36 -5.33 7.01 -14.46
CA TYR A 36 -4.44 7.37 -13.35
C TYR A 36 -4.95 8.53 -12.51
N ASP A 37 -5.66 9.50 -13.11
CA ASP A 37 -6.25 10.62 -12.35
C ASP A 37 -7.33 10.13 -11.39
N LYS A 38 -8.21 9.24 -11.87
CA LYS A 38 -9.24 8.58 -11.04
C LYS A 38 -8.59 7.76 -9.93
N LEU A 39 -7.54 7.02 -10.24
CA LEU A 39 -6.84 6.17 -9.27
C LEU A 39 -6.11 6.99 -8.19
N ALA A 40 -5.50 8.11 -8.58
CA ALA A 40 -4.88 9.06 -7.67
C ALA A 40 -5.92 9.72 -6.75
N ALA A 41 -7.06 10.17 -7.30
CA ALA A 41 -8.15 10.75 -6.51
C ALA A 41 -8.73 9.75 -5.50
N LYS A 42 -8.94 8.50 -5.92
CA LYS A 42 -9.43 7.40 -5.07
C LYS A 42 -8.48 7.14 -3.90
N THR A 43 -7.18 7.02 -4.18
CA THR A 43 -6.14 6.79 -3.16
C THR A 43 -6.04 7.97 -2.19
N ALA A 44 -6.06 9.21 -2.71
CA ALA A 44 -6.01 10.41 -1.89
C ALA A 44 -7.23 10.55 -0.96
N SER A 45 -8.42 10.14 -1.42
CA SER A 45 -9.63 10.11 -0.60
C SER A 45 -9.51 9.10 0.55
N PHE A 46 -9.15 7.86 0.22
CA PHE A 46 -8.94 6.78 1.18
C PHE A 46 -7.89 7.12 2.25
N VAL A 47 -6.72 7.60 1.83
CA VAL A 47 -5.63 7.97 2.75
C VAL A 47 -6.02 9.13 3.65
N ARG A 48 -6.73 10.14 3.11
CA ARG A 48 -7.14 11.32 3.88
C ARG A 48 -8.04 10.94 5.05
N GLY A 49 -8.96 10.00 4.88
CA GLY A 49 -9.83 9.55 5.96
C GLY A 49 -9.06 8.91 7.12
N ILE A 50 -8.09 8.05 6.80
CA ILE A 50 -7.23 7.41 7.81
C ILE A 50 -6.32 8.45 8.48
N GLN A 51 -5.69 9.34 7.71
CA GLN A 51 -4.80 10.38 8.27
C GLN A 51 -5.56 11.31 9.23
N GLN A 52 -6.74 11.79 8.84
CA GLN A 52 -7.58 12.64 9.69
C GLN A 52 -7.94 11.94 11.01
N TYR A 53 -8.24 10.65 10.96
CA TYR A 53 -8.50 9.85 12.14
C TYR A 53 -7.29 9.77 13.07
N CYS A 54 -6.10 9.49 12.53
CA CYS A 54 -4.85 9.46 13.29
C CYS A 54 -4.54 10.82 13.92
N ASP A 55 -4.74 11.91 13.18
CA ASP A 55 -4.51 13.28 13.67
C ASP A 55 -5.42 13.61 14.86
N GLN A 56 -6.71 13.25 14.78
CA GLN A 56 -7.68 13.45 15.88
C GLN A 56 -7.35 12.65 17.14
N ARG A 57 -6.78 11.44 16.96
CA ARG A 57 -6.34 10.58 18.07
C ARG A 57 -4.93 10.94 18.58
N GLY A 58 -4.21 11.83 17.89
CA GLY A 58 -2.83 12.18 18.23
C GLY A 58 -1.83 11.06 17.97
N TYR A 59 -2.16 10.08 17.13
CA TYR A 59 -1.28 8.96 16.78
C TYR A 59 -0.08 9.44 15.97
N ALA A 60 1.10 8.90 16.28
CA ALA A 60 2.33 9.17 15.54
C ALA A 60 2.36 8.33 14.25
N LEU A 61 1.54 8.72 13.27
CA LEU A 61 1.44 8.06 11.98
C LEU A 61 1.25 9.10 10.87
N THR A 62 2.05 8.99 9.81
CA THR A 62 1.84 9.70 8.55
C THR A 62 1.62 8.71 7.42
N ILE A 63 0.79 9.10 6.45
CA ILE A 63 0.45 8.25 5.32
C ILE A 63 0.81 8.95 4.00
N PRO A 64 2.11 9.02 3.63
CA PRO A 64 2.50 9.53 2.32
C PRO A 64 1.89 8.66 1.20
N HIS A 65 1.44 9.31 0.13
CA HIS A 65 0.84 8.64 -1.02
C HIS A 65 1.17 9.35 -2.33
N ILE A 66 1.13 8.60 -3.43
CA ILE A 66 1.28 9.09 -4.80
C ILE A 66 0.62 8.09 -5.77
N GLY A 67 -0.22 8.58 -6.69
CA GLY A 67 -0.96 7.70 -7.59
C GLY A 67 -1.79 6.69 -6.81
N SER A 68 -1.57 5.39 -7.06
CA SER A 68 -2.21 4.27 -6.32
C SER A 68 -1.50 3.87 -5.03
N ILE A 69 -0.33 4.43 -4.76
CA ILE A 69 0.59 3.94 -3.73
C ILE A 69 0.40 4.75 -2.46
N PHE A 70 0.35 4.08 -1.31
CA PHE A 70 0.36 4.70 0.02
C PHE A 70 1.28 3.92 0.98
N TRP A 71 1.69 4.52 2.08
CA TRP A 71 2.53 3.83 3.07
C TRP A 71 2.16 4.24 4.49
N LEU A 72 2.02 3.27 5.40
CA LEU A 72 1.73 3.53 6.80
C LEU A 72 3.04 3.76 7.56
N ALA A 73 3.48 5.00 7.64
CA ALA A 73 4.71 5.38 8.32
C ALA A 73 4.41 5.79 9.77
N PHE A 74 4.78 4.97 10.74
CA PHE A 74 4.62 5.22 12.18
C PHE A 74 5.61 6.29 12.69
N SER A 75 5.42 7.52 12.21
CA SER A 75 6.17 8.71 12.60
C SER A 75 5.26 9.94 12.50
N ARG A 76 5.53 10.98 13.31
CA ARG A 76 4.88 12.30 13.18
C ARG A 76 5.44 13.11 12.01
N GLU A 77 6.69 12.83 11.64
CA GLU A 77 7.37 13.54 10.58
C GLU A 77 7.31 12.73 9.28
N ARG A 78 7.31 13.43 8.15
CA ARG A 78 7.35 12.78 6.85
C ARG A 78 8.72 12.17 6.63
N ILE A 79 8.77 10.84 6.59
CA ILE A 79 9.97 10.07 6.24
C ILE A 79 10.33 10.30 4.75
N GLN A 80 11.58 10.66 4.50
CA GLN A 80 12.16 10.90 3.17
C GLN A 80 13.37 10.00 2.87
N ARG A 81 13.91 9.31 3.88
CA ARG A 81 15.06 8.41 3.76
C ARG A 81 14.90 7.19 4.67
N ALA A 82 15.54 6.09 4.30
CA ALA A 82 15.43 4.83 5.03
C ALA A 82 15.97 4.92 6.47
N ASP A 83 17.00 5.73 6.73
CA ASP A 83 17.59 5.94 8.05
C ASP A 83 16.66 6.68 9.04
N GLN A 84 15.59 7.30 8.53
CA GLN A 84 14.58 7.96 9.36
C GLN A 84 13.48 7.00 9.84
N ILE A 85 13.49 5.73 9.40
CA ILE A 85 12.53 4.73 9.83
C ILE A 85 13.01 4.18 11.18
N GLU A 86 12.27 4.48 12.24
CA GLU A 86 12.56 3.93 13.55
C GLU A 86 12.27 2.43 13.59
N ALA A 87 13.26 1.61 13.94
CA ALA A 87 13.08 0.15 13.99
C ALA A 87 11.98 -0.28 14.98
N ALA A 88 11.85 0.44 16.11
CA ALA A 88 10.82 0.20 17.12
C ALA A 88 9.39 0.41 16.60
N SER A 89 9.23 1.17 15.50
CA SER A 89 7.93 1.43 14.89
C SER A 89 7.28 0.16 14.30
N MET A 90 8.07 -0.89 14.06
CA MET A 90 7.59 -2.18 13.57
C MET A 90 6.73 -2.93 14.59
N GLU A 91 6.82 -2.60 15.89
CA GLU A 91 5.94 -3.20 16.90
C GLU A 91 4.48 -2.77 16.69
N TYR A 92 4.24 -1.52 16.29
CA TYR A 92 2.90 -1.06 15.92
C TYR A 92 2.40 -1.77 14.67
N PHE A 93 3.25 -1.89 13.64
CA PHE A 93 2.89 -2.56 12.39
C PHE A 93 2.53 -4.04 12.62
N LYS A 94 3.29 -4.74 13.47
CA LYS A 94 3.05 -6.15 13.79
C LYS A 94 1.64 -6.37 14.36
N VAL A 95 1.21 -5.54 15.31
CA VAL A 95 -0.14 -5.59 15.87
C VAL A 95 -1.18 -5.21 14.81
N LEU A 96 -0.95 -4.11 14.09
CA LEU A 96 -1.84 -3.64 13.02
C LEU A 96 -2.09 -4.73 11.96
N HIS A 97 -1.03 -5.34 11.43
CA HIS A 97 -1.12 -6.37 10.40
C HIS A 97 -1.91 -7.59 10.90
N HIS A 98 -1.68 -8.02 12.14
CA HIS A 98 -2.44 -9.12 12.72
C HIS A 98 -3.93 -8.79 12.84
N GLU A 99 -4.26 -7.61 13.37
CA GLU A 99 -5.65 -7.15 13.51
C GLU A 99 -6.36 -7.02 12.16
N LEU A 100 -5.68 -6.46 11.15
CA LEU A 100 -6.24 -6.32 9.81
C LEU A 100 -6.54 -7.67 9.17
N LEU A 101 -5.62 -8.63 9.31
CA LEU A 101 -5.81 -9.98 8.79
C LEU A 101 -7.04 -10.65 9.42
N GLN A 102 -7.22 -10.51 10.75
CA GLN A 102 -8.42 -11.01 11.45
C GLN A 102 -9.71 -10.32 11.01
N ARG A 103 -9.63 -9.07 10.54
CA ARG A 103 -10.76 -8.27 10.05
C ARG A 103 -11.01 -8.45 8.54
N GLY A 104 -10.25 -9.30 7.87
CA GLY A 104 -10.38 -9.56 6.43
C GLY A 104 -9.78 -8.48 5.53
N VAL A 105 -8.86 -7.65 6.03
CA VAL A 105 -8.08 -6.70 5.23
C VAL A 105 -6.66 -7.21 5.13
N TYR A 106 -6.21 -7.48 3.90
CA TYR A 106 -4.85 -7.96 3.66
C TYR A 106 -3.92 -6.81 3.26
N LEU A 107 -2.85 -6.60 4.03
CA LEU A 107 -1.73 -5.75 3.67
C LEU A 107 -0.47 -6.62 3.50
N GLY A 108 0.52 -6.12 2.76
CA GLY A 108 1.82 -6.78 2.66
C GLY A 108 2.43 -7.02 4.06
N PRO A 109 3.08 -8.17 4.32
CA PRO A 109 3.50 -8.57 5.66
C PRO A 109 4.80 -7.88 6.13
N SER A 110 4.96 -6.60 5.79
CA SER A 110 6.14 -5.78 6.12
C SER A 110 5.76 -4.32 6.31
N GLY A 111 6.16 -3.72 7.44
CA GLY A 111 5.96 -2.29 7.70
C GLY A 111 6.83 -1.38 6.83
N TYR A 112 7.78 -1.96 6.10
CA TYR A 112 8.61 -1.27 5.12
C TYR A 112 8.00 -1.31 3.70
N GLU A 113 6.91 -2.07 3.49
CA GLU A 113 6.21 -2.14 2.21
C GLU A 113 5.13 -1.07 2.09
N VAL A 114 4.89 -0.67 0.84
CA VAL A 114 3.79 0.21 0.47
C VAL A 114 2.51 -0.59 0.22
N GLY A 115 1.36 0.03 0.45
CA GLY A 115 0.06 -0.46 0.01
C GLY A 115 -0.30 0.08 -1.37
N PHE A 116 -1.21 -0.64 -2.06
CA PHE A 116 -1.69 -0.28 -3.39
C PHE A 116 -3.22 -0.26 -3.43
N VAL A 117 -3.79 0.82 -3.94
CA VAL A 117 -5.19 0.87 -4.35
C VAL A 117 -5.29 0.40 -5.80
N SER A 118 -6.08 -0.64 -6.05
CA SER A 118 -6.42 -1.12 -7.39
C SER A 118 -7.56 -0.30 -8.00
N ALA A 119 -7.60 -0.22 -9.32
CA ALA A 119 -8.75 0.32 -10.06
C ALA A 119 -10.04 -0.45 -9.74
N ALA A 120 -9.93 -1.75 -9.43
CA ALA A 120 -11.05 -2.63 -9.12
C ALA A 120 -11.70 -2.37 -7.76
N HIS A 121 -10.99 -1.75 -6.79
CA HIS A 121 -11.59 -1.41 -5.50
C HIS A 121 -12.71 -0.40 -5.69
N THR A 122 -13.89 -0.69 -5.17
CA THR A 122 -15.01 0.24 -5.12
C THR A 122 -14.86 1.21 -3.94
N GLU A 123 -15.63 2.29 -3.95
CA GLU A 123 -15.70 3.20 -2.80
C GLU A 123 -16.19 2.48 -1.52
N ALA A 124 -17.05 1.47 -1.66
CA ALA A 124 -17.53 0.67 -0.53
C ALA A 124 -16.41 -0.21 0.07
N ASP A 125 -15.62 -0.87 -0.78
CA ASP A 125 -14.47 -1.67 -0.33
C ASP A 125 -13.47 -0.80 0.45
N LEU A 126 -13.20 0.41 -0.06
CA LEU A 126 -12.26 1.34 0.57
C LEU A 126 -12.82 1.96 1.85
N ALA A 127 -14.12 2.25 1.91
CA ALA A 127 -14.76 2.72 3.14
C ALA A 127 -14.72 1.66 4.25
N GLU A 128 -15.03 0.40 3.91
CA GLU A 128 -14.94 -0.73 4.84
C GLU A 128 -13.49 -0.97 5.30
N ALA A 129 -12.54 -0.95 4.38
CA ALA A 129 -11.12 -1.08 4.71
C ALA A 129 -10.64 0.07 5.60
N GLN A 130 -11.06 1.31 5.32
CA GLN A 130 -10.71 2.48 6.12
C GLN A 130 -11.22 2.34 7.55
N GLU A 131 -12.48 1.95 7.75
CA GLU A 131 -13.06 1.73 9.09
C GLU A 131 -12.26 0.67 9.86
N LYS A 132 -11.98 -0.47 9.21
CA LYS A 132 -11.21 -1.57 9.82
C LYS A 132 -9.78 -1.17 10.16
N ILE A 133 -9.13 -0.35 9.31
CA ILE A 133 -7.80 0.19 9.57
C ILE A 133 -7.80 1.13 10.76
N CYS A 134 -8.75 2.06 10.84
CA CYS A 134 -8.89 2.95 11.99
C CYS A 134 -9.09 2.16 13.30
N ALA A 135 -9.98 1.17 13.30
CA ALA A 135 -10.20 0.32 14.47
C ALA A 135 -8.97 -0.52 14.85
N ALA A 136 -8.21 -1.03 13.88
CA ALA A 136 -7.00 -1.79 14.13
C ALA A 136 -5.84 -0.91 14.62
N LEU A 137 -5.77 0.35 14.18
CA LEU A 137 -4.81 1.33 14.68
C LEU A 137 -5.03 1.64 16.17
N ASP A 138 -6.28 1.71 16.62
CA ASP A 138 -6.59 1.88 18.04
C ASP A 138 -5.97 0.78 18.89
N VAL A 139 -6.09 -0.47 18.44
CA VAL A 139 -5.51 -1.63 19.11
C VAL A 139 -3.99 -1.54 19.09
N ALA A 140 -3.39 -1.27 17.93
CA ALA A 140 -1.94 -1.18 17.79
C ALA A 140 -1.32 -0.13 18.72
N PHE A 141 -1.89 1.08 18.75
CA PHE A 141 -1.40 2.15 19.62
C PHE A 141 -1.65 1.88 21.10
N ALA A 142 -2.79 1.30 21.48
CA ALA A 142 -3.06 0.91 22.86
C ALA A 142 -2.12 -0.19 23.37
N SER A 143 -1.86 -1.21 22.55
CA SER A 143 -0.99 -2.33 22.93
C SER A 143 0.46 -1.89 23.16
N VAL A 144 1.02 -1.09 22.26
CA VAL A 144 2.43 -0.69 22.36
C VAL A 144 2.65 0.33 23.48
N GLN A 145 1.72 1.26 23.69
CA GLN A 145 1.79 2.22 24.80
C GLN A 145 1.65 1.55 26.18
N ALA A 146 0.93 0.44 26.28
CA ALA A 146 0.81 -0.30 27.54
C ALA A 146 2.09 -1.07 27.92
N THR A 147 2.97 -1.32 26.96
CA THR A 147 4.24 -2.05 27.14
C THR A 147 5.47 -1.15 27.23
N ALA A 148 5.32 0.16 27.01
CA ALA A 148 6.37 1.17 27.08
C ALA A 148 6.41 1.86 28.45
#